data_AF-A0A382JWK0-F1
#
_entry.id   AF-A0A382JWK0-F1
#
_cell.length_a   1.000
_cell.length_b   1.000
_cell.length_c   1.000
_cell.angle_alpha   90.00
_cell.angle_beta   90.00
_cell.angle_gamma   90.00
#
_symmetry.space_group_name_H-M   'P 1'
#
loop_
_entity.id
_entity.type
_entity.pdbx_description
1 polymer ?
#
loop_
_entity_poly.entity_id
_entity_poly.type
_entity_poly.pdbx_seq_one_letter_code
_entity_poly.pdbx_strand_id
1 'polypeptide(L)'
;MDKTRFCNLYPILLLLLIHTPVFSGQLSKIVIAHRGASGYLPEHTLAAKALAHGMGAHYIEQDVVLSKDGQPIVLHDIYLQAVTNVAEIFPERARIDNKYYAIDFDLAEIKQLKVTGRSDVEKDSIVDAKRFPPHQSTFQIPTLSEEIELIQGLNHSTGKPIGLYVEVKEPAWHQQHGKDISRVVLKTLSDYGYTKSEDLVYVQCFDPSETRRMREVLKTDLKLVQLIGYKNPNSAIDYEQMILSSGLKLIAGYADGIGPSIQHIVKNIQQDGQPILSSLVQDAHKLNLKVHPYTLRTDRLPPRVINF
;
A
#
# COMPACT_ATOMS: atom_id res chain seq x y z
N MET A 1 31.28 -81.64 -18.28
CA MET A 1 32.06 -80.42 -18.04
C MET A 1 32.07 -79.63 -19.33
N ASP A 2 31.73 -78.35 -19.41
CA ASP A 2 30.99 -77.48 -18.51
C ASP A 2 30.53 -76.27 -19.36
N LYS A 3 29.23 -75.99 -19.25
CA LYS A 3 28.50 -74.70 -19.27
C LYS A 3 29.13 -73.48 -19.97
N THR A 4 28.55 -73.05 -21.09
CA THR A 4 27.60 -71.92 -21.24
C THR A 4 28.15 -70.52 -20.90
N ARG A 5 28.00 -69.59 -21.86
CA ARG A 5 27.22 -68.33 -21.68
C ARG A 5 27.18 -67.51 -22.97
N PHE A 6 26.03 -67.52 -23.62
CA PHE A 6 25.58 -66.48 -24.53
C PHE A 6 25.32 -65.20 -23.71
N CYS A 7 25.95 -64.09 -24.07
CA CYS A 7 25.68 -62.78 -23.49
C CYS A 7 24.67 -62.05 -24.38
N ASN A 8 23.41 -62.03 -23.96
CA ASN A 8 22.38 -61.15 -24.51
C ASN A 8 22.61 -59.74 -23.95
N LEU A 9 23.01 -58.79 -24.79
CA LEU A 9 22.91 -57.37 -24.48
C LEU A 9 21.47 -56.91 -24.73
N TYR A 10 20.71 -56.67 -23.65
CA TYR A 10 19.50 -55.86 -23.70
C TYR A 10 19.89 -54.37 -23.66
N PRO A 11 19.30 -53.49 -24.49
CA PRO A 11 19.42 -52.06 -24.28
C PRO A 11 18.52 -51.68 -23.09
N ILE A 12 19.14 -51.25 -21.99
CA ILE A 12 18.44 -50.60 -20.88
C ILE A 12 18.02 -49.20 -21.37
N LEU A 13 16.75 -49.07 -21.76
CA LEU A 13 16.13 -47.78 -22.04
C LEU A 13 15.88 -47.08 -20.70
N LEU A 14 16.78 -46.18 -20.31
CA LEU A 14 16.65 -45.36 -19.12
C LEU A 14 15.55 -44.31 -19.36
N LEU A 15 14.31 -44.59 -18.95
CA LEU A 15 13.24 -43.58 -18.90
C LEU A 15 13.59 -42.56 -17.81
N LEU A 16 14.17 -41.44 -18.22
CA LEU A 16 14.24 -40.23 -17.39
C LEU A 16 12.82 -39.67 -17.25
N LEU A 17 12.14 -40.08 -16.16
CA LEU A 17 10.95 -39.39 -15.67
C LEU A 17 11.37 -37.98 -15.25
N ILE A 18 11.25 -37.03 -16.18
CA ILE A 18 11.31 -35.61 -15.88
C ILE A 18 10.05 -35.33 -15.06
N HIS A 19 10.17 -35.39 -13.73
CA HIS A 19 9.18 -34.78 -12.85
C HIS A 19 9.25 -33.28 -13.07
N THR A 20 8.47 -32.77 -14.02
CA THR A 20 8.06 -31.37 -14.00
C THR A 20 7.29 -31.18 -12.71
N PRO A 21 7.78 -30.39 -11.74
CA PRO A 21 6.93 -30.03 -10.61
C PRO A 21 5.75 -29.27 -11.22
N VAL A 22 4.57 -29.88 -11.15
CA VAL A 22 3.33 -29.15 -11.30
C VAL A 22 3.32 -28.20 -10.11
N PHE A 23 3.79 -26.98 -10.32
CA PHE A 23 3.57 -25.89 -9.39
C PHE A 23 2.04 -25.71 -9.35
N SER A 24 1.38 -26.34 -8.39
CA SER A 24 0.04 -25.92 -8.03
C SER A 24 0.23 -24.49 -7.52
N GLY A 25 -0.10 -23.52 -8.37
CA GLY A 25 -0.03 -22.10 -8.04
C GLY A 25 -1.07 -21.78 -6.99
N GLN A 26 -0.84 -22.22 -5.75
CA GLN A 26 -1.54 -21.71 -4.61
C GLN A 26 -1.11 -20.25 -4.51
N LEU A 27 -2.01 -19.34 -4.90
CA LEU A 27 -1.82 -17.91 -4.75
C LEU A 27 -1.36 -17.64 -3.31
N SER A 28 -0.09 -17.31 -3.14
CA SER A 28 0.47 -17.04 -1.81
C SER A 28 -0.22 -15.78 -1.28
N LYS A 29 -0.93 -15.92 -0.16
CA LYS A 29 -1.47 -14.76 0.55
C LYS A 29 -0.30 -13.83 0.92
N ILE A 30 -0.46 -12.54 0.67
CA ILE A 30 0.54 -11.53 1.02
C ILE A 30 0.08 -10.73 2.24
N VAL A 31 1.05 -10.13 2.93
CA VAL A 31 0.83 -9.21 4.06
C VAL A 31 1.41 -7.86 3.65
N ILE A 32 0.56 -6.83 3.68
CA ILE A 32 0.93 -5.45 3.36
C ILE A 32 0.91 -4.67 4.67
N ALA A 33 2.06 -4.13 5.09
CA ALA A 33 2.16 -3.34 6.31
C ALA A 33 1.63 -1.92 6.07
N HIS A 34 0.34 -1.74 6.38
CA HIS A 34 -0.36 -0.47 6.21
C HIS A 34 0.26 0.63 7.08
N ARG A 35 0.90 1.59 6.41
CA ARG A 35 1.75 2.65 6.98
C ARG A 35 2.93 2.16 7.81
N GLY A 36 3.47 0.98 7.49
CA GLY A 36 4.44 0.26 8.30
C GLY A 36 3.81 -0.48 9.49
N ALA A 37 4.55 -0.66 10.58
CA ALA A 37 4.08 -1.27 11.81
C ALA A 37 3.25 -0.28 12.66
N SER A 38 2.25 0.36 12.04
CA SER A 38 1.52 1.53 12.57
C SER A 38 0.68 1.25 13.84
N GLY A 39 0.48 -0.02 14.19
CA GLY A 39 -0.09 -0.42 15.47
C GLY A 39 0.89 -0.27 16.66
N TYR A 40 2.20 -0.19 16.38
CA TYR A 40 3.27 -0.25 17.39
C TYR A 40 4.12 1.03 17.43
N LEU A 41 4.30 1.70 16.30
CA LEU A 41 5.08 2.93 16.14
C LEU A 41 4.27 3.98 15.36
N PRO A 42 4.59 5.28 15.47
CA PRO A 42 3.90 6.31 14.70
C PRO A 42 3.95 6.01 13.19
N GLU A 43 2.80 6.20 12.53
CA GLU A 43 2.62 5.84 11.13
C GLU A 43 3.66 6.50 10.21
N HIS A 44 4.08 5.78 9.17
CA HIS A 44 5.03 6.25 8.16
C HIS A 44 6.41 6.69 8.64
N THR A 45 6.78 6.45 9.89
CA THR A 45 8.15 6.69 10.35
C THR A 45 9.08 5.59 9.83
N LEU A 46 10.35 5.91 9.55
CA LEU A 46 11.36 4.92 9.18
C LEU A 46 11.45 3.77 10.21
N ALA A 47 11.26 4.08 11.50
CA ALA A 47 11.19 3.08 12.56
C ALA A 47 10.02 2.11 12.39
N ALA A 48 8.81 2.61 12.06
CA ALA A 48 7.66 1.76 11.77
C ALA A 48 7.89 0.89 10.52
N LYS A 49 8.61 1.39 9.51
CA LYS A 49 8.99 0.63 8.31
C LYS A 49 10.00 -0.48 8.63
N ALA A 50 11.05 -0.17 9.39
CA ALA A 50 12.05 -1.15 9.83
C ALA A 50 11.42 -2.25 10.68
N LEU A 51 10.50 -1.92 11.59
CA LEU A 51 9.77 -2.92 12.38
C LEU A 51 8.89 -3.81 11.48
N ALA A 52 8.15 -3.24 10.53
CA ALA A 52 7.35 -4.02 9.57
C ALA A 52 8.20 -4.97 8.73
N HIS A 53 9.39 -4.52 8.31
CA HIS A 53 10.38 -5.35 7.63
C HIS A 53 10.83 -6.53 8.50
N GLY A 54 11.22 -6.24 9.75
CA GLY A 54 11.61 -7.23 10.74
C GLY A 54 10.52 -8.28 11.01
N MET A 55 9.26 -7.85 11.05
CA MET A 55 8.08 -8.70 11.23
C MET A 55 7.74 -9.57 10.00
N GLY A 56 8.41 -9.37 8.85
CA GLY A 56 8.23 -10.21 7.66
C GLY A 56 7.01 -9.84 6.82
N ALA A 57 6.63 -8.56 6.78
CA ALA A 57 5.66 -8.10 5.77
C ALA A 57 6.17 -8.40 4.35
N HIS A 58 5.26 -8.69 3.42
CA HIS A 58 5.65 -8.90 2.01
C HIS A 58 5.81 -7.57 1.27
N TYR A 59 5.00 -6.59 1.66
CA TYR A 59 5.05 -5.22 1.15
C TYR A 59 4.90 -4.23 2.31
N ILE A 60 5.52 -3.06 2.17
CA ILE A 60 5.40 -1.96 3.14
C ILE A 60 4.82 -0.75 2.40
N GLU A 61 3.75 -0.17 2.94
CA GLU A 61 2.99 0.88 2.28
C GLU A 61 3.57 2.29 2.50
N GLN A 62 3.49 3.13 1.46
CA GLN A 62 3.79 4.56 1.47
C GLN A 62 2.50 5.33 1.09
N ASP A 63 2.13 6.37 1.83
CA ASP A 63 1.18 7.38 1.36
C ASP A 63 1.98 8.60 0.89
N VAL A 64 1.88 9.03 -0.36
CA VAL A 64 2.74 10.10 -0.88
C VAL A 64 1.95 11.37 -1.19
N VAL A 65 2.45 12.50 -0.69
CA VAL A 65 2.07 13.88 -1.05
C VAL A 65 3.32 14.67 -1.44
N LEU A 66 3.16 15.88 -1.98
CA LEU A 66 4.30 16.75 -2.32
C LEU A 66 4.46 17.92 -1.36
N SER A 67 5.70 18.21 -0.99
CA SER A 67 6.11 19.48 -0.38
C SER A 67 6.05 20.65 -1.37
N LYS A 68 6.25 21.87 -0.87
CA LYS A 68 6.31 23.12 -1.66
C LYS A 68 7.41 23.11 -2.71
N ASP A 69 8.58 22.61 -2.38
CA ASP A 69 9.73 22.41 -3.28
C ASP A 69 9.64 21.13 -4.13
N GLY A 70 8.50 20.43 -4.09
CA GLY A 70 8.18 19.32 -5.00
C GLY A 70 8.79 17.98 -4.60
N GLN A 71 9.26 17.85 -3.36
CA GLN A 71 9.79 16.60 -2.83
C GLN A 71 8.64 15.65 -2.46
N PRO A 72 8.68 14.37 -2.88
CA PRO A 72 7.70 13.37 -2.47
C PRO A 72 7.97 12.96 -1.02
N ILE A 73 7.04 13.30 -0.13
CA ILE A 73 7.10 12.95 1.30
C ILE A 73 6.06 11.88 1.63
N VAL A 74 6.37 11.05 2.63
CA VAL A 74 5.48 9.97 3.06
C VAL A 74 4.58 10.44 4.21
N LEU A 75 3.35 10.79 3.87
CA LEU A 75 2.35 11.36 4.77
C LEU A 75 0.95 11.00 4.28
N HIS A 76 0.10 10.52 5.19
CA HIS A 76 -1.25 10.07 4.84
C HIS A 76 -2.18 11.19 4.38
N ASP A 77 -2.11 12.36 5.02
CA ASP A 77 -2.97 13.48 4.66
C ASP A 77 -2.18 14.51 3.85
N ILE A 78 -2.86 15.36 3.09
CA ILE A 78 -2.25 16.58 2.55
C ILE A 78 -1.95 17.63 3.66
N TYR A 79 -2.26 17.31 4.92
CA TYR A 79 -2.11 18.17 6.10
C TYR A 79 -1.09 17.61 7.08
N LEU A 80 -0.33 18.49 7.74
CA LEU A 80 0.73 18.12 8.67
C LEU A 80 0.24 17.94 10.12
N GLN A 81 -0.80 18.68 10.53
CA GLN A 81 -1.09 18.86 11.96
C GLN A 81 -1.64 17.63 12.70
N ALA A 82 -2.15 16.65 11.97
CA ALA A 82 -2.73 15.46 12.58
C ALA A 82 -1.67 14.47 13.09
N VAL A 83 -0.42 14.60 12.63
CA VAL A 83 0.67 13.69 13.00
C VAL A 83 1.96 14.42 13.35
N THR A 84 1.96 15.75 13.40
CA THR A 84 3.15 16.54 13.73
C THR A 84 2.84 17.68 14.68
N ASN A 85 3.90 18.27 15.24
CA ASN A 85 3.83 19.50 16.03
C ASN A 85 3.91 20.79 15.18
N VAL A 86 3.45 20.78 13.92
CA VAL A 86 3.54 21.93 13.00
C VAL A 86 2.97 23.24 13.58
N ALA A 87 1.89 23.15 14.35
CA ALA A 87 1.27 24.33 14.97
C ALA A 87 2.14 24.98 16.05
N GLU A 88 3.05 24.22 16.67
CA GLU A 88 4.00 24.75 17.64
C GLU A 88 5.20 25.41 16.94
N ILE A 89 5.70 24.78 15.87
CA ILE A 89 6.91 25.23 15.16
C ILE A 89 6.61 26.38 14.20
N PHE A 90 5.44 26.38 13.56
CA PHE A 90 5.05 27.34 12.54
C PHE A 90 3.62 27.88 12.77
N PRO A 91 3.29 28.48 13.93
CA PRO A 91 1.91 28.84 14.30
C PRO A 91 1.19 29.75 13.29
N GLU A 92 1.94 30.63 12.61
CA GLU A 92 1.39 31.60 11.66
C GLU A 92 1.25 31.07 10.22
N ARG A 93 1.46 29.77 9.99
CA ARG A 93 1.49 29.17 8.65
C ARG A 93 0.26 28.35 8.29
N ALA A 94 -0.75 28.32 9.15
CA ALA A 94 -2.04 27.76 8.78
C ALA A 94 -2.70 28.60 7.68
N ARG A 95 -3.42 27.94 6.76
CA ARG A 95 -4.35 28.64 5.86
C ARG A 95 -5.59 29.10 6.63
N ILE A 96 -6.47 29.86 5.96
CA ILE A 96 -7.69 30.44 6.53
C ILE A 96 -8.67 29.41 7.12
N ASP A 97 -8.57 28.14 6.71
CA ASP A 97 -9.33 27.01 7.24
C ASP A 97 -8.68 26.35 8.47
N ASN A 98 -7.65 26.98 9.04
CA ASN A 98 -6.85 26.51 10.17
C ASN A 98 -6.09 25.20 9.90
N LYS A 99 -5.71 24.94 8.64
CA LYS A 99 -4.93 23.76 8.27
C LYS A 99 -3.54 24.08 7.75
N TYR A 100 -2.62 23.16 8.01
CA TYR A 100 -1.21 23.24 7.63
C TYR A 100 -0.97 22.28 6.47
N TYR A 101 -1.05 22.77 5.23
CA TYR A 101 -0.92 21.94 4.04
C TYR A 101 0.56 21.63 3.75
N ALA A 102 0.89 20.37 3.50
CA ALA A 102 2.27 19.97 3.18
C ALA A 102 2.87 20.74 1.99
N ILE A 103 2.04 21.10 1.01
CA ILE A 103 2.46 21.86 -0.18
C ILE A 103 2.90 23.30 0.11
N ASP A 104 2.64 23.81 1.31
CA ASP A 104 3.02 25.16 1.71
C ASP A 104 4.38 25.20 2.41
N PHE A 105 5.00 24.04 2.68
CA PHE A 105 6.27 23.92 3.38
C PHE A 105 7.34 23.28 2.50
N ASP A 106 8.54 23.85 2.49
CA ASP A 106 9.70 23.22 1.84
C ASP A 106 10.17 22.01 2.65
N LEU A 107 10.86 21.04 2.03
CA LEU A 107 11.29 19.82 2.72
C LEU A 107 12.13 20.15 3.98
N ALA A 108 12.98 21.17 3.91
CA ALA A 108 13.79 21.61 5.04
C ALA A 108 12.95 22.13 6.23
N GLU A 109 11.78 22.71 5.98
CA GLU A 109 10.82 23.10 7.04
C GLU A 109 10.13 21.86 7.61
N ILE A 110 9.69 20.95 6.75
CA ILE A 110 9.02 19.70 7.15
C ILE A 110 9.94 18.84 8.03
N LYS A 111 11.25 18.81 7.74
CA LYS A 111 12.24 18.06 8.52
C LYS A 111 12.51 18.62 9.92
N GLN A 112 12.06 19.84 10.22
CA GLN A 112 12.10 20.40 11.59
C GLN A 112 10.95 19.87 12.46
N LEU A 113 9.91 19.30 11.85
CA LEU A 113 8.75 18.80 12.56
C LEU A 113 9.03 17.45 13.23
N LYS A 114 8.41 17.23 14.38
CA LYS A 114 8.39 15.94 15.07
C LYS A 114 7.10 15.21 14.77
N VAL A 115 7.22 13.97 14.31
CA VAL A 115 6.07 13.07 14.14
C VAL A 115 5.64 12.50 15.49
N THR A 116 4.34 12.45 15.71
CA THR A 116 3.68 11.93 16.92
C THR A 116 2.56 10.95 16.54
N GLY A 117 1.96 10.30 17.54
CA GLY A 117 0.74 9.51 17.36
C GLY A 117 -0.40 10.39 16.81
N ARG A 118 -1.21 9.84 15.91
CA ARG A 118 -2.25 10.59 15.21
C ARG A 118 -3.29 11.20 16.16
N SER A 119 -3.55 12.49 15.99
CA SER A 119 -4.59 13.25 16.68
C SER A 119 -5.85 13.40 15.83
N ASP A 120 -7.00 13.50 16.51
CA ASP A 120 -8.24 14.07 16.00
C ASP A 120 -8.18 15.57 16.33
N VAL A 121 -7.81 16.38 15.33
CA VAL A 121 -7.56 17.81 15.47
C VAL A 121 -8.83 18.57 15.88
N GLU A 122 -10.01 18.11 15.44
CA GLU A 122 -11.28 18.75 15.77
C GLU A 122 -11.70 18.48 17.23
N LYS A 123 -11.36 17.30 17.75
CA LYS A 123 -11.69 16.89 19.12
C LYS A 123 -10.57 17.11 20.12
N ASP A 124 -9.43 17.64 19.69
CA ASP A 124 -8.20 17.79 20.48
C ASP A 124 -7.86 16.50 21.28
N SER A 125 -7.83 15.37 20.59
CA SER A 125 -7.65 14.05 21.23
C SER A 125 -6.79 13.11 20.40
N ILE A 126 -6.28 12.03 21.01
CA ILE A 126 -5.49 11.01 20.31
C ILE A 126 -6.40 9.90 19.79
N VAL A 127 -6.28 9.57 18.51
CA VAL A 127 -7.18 8.63 17.82
C VAL A 127 -7.09 7.22 18.41
N ASP A 128 -5.88 6.73 18.73
CA ASP A 128 -5.67 5.38 19.27
C ASP A 128 -4.69 5.44 20.46
N ALA A 129 -5.17 5.86 21.63
CA ALA A 129 -4.34 6.09 22.83
C ALA A 129 -3.60 4.85 23.38
N LYS A 130 -3.92 3.64 22.90
CA LYS A 130 -3.24 2.39 23.28
C LYS A 130 -2.01 2.06 22.43
N ARG A 131 -1.77 2.80 21.34
CA ARG A 131 -0.61 2.62 20.47
C ARG A 131 0.62 3.31 21.08
N PHE A 132 1.65 3.55 20.26
CA PHE A 132 2.85 4.26 20.70
C PHE A 132 2.46 5.58 21.41
N PRO A 133 2.98 5.84 22.62
CA PRO A 133 2.62 7.05 23.37
C PRO A 133 2.90 8.33 22.57
N PRO A 134 1.93 9.23 22.44
CA PRO A 134 2.11 10.48 21.69
C PRO A 134 3.17 11.36 22.37
N HIS A 135 3.87 12.17 21.58
CA HIS A 135 4.91 13.12 22.01
C HIS A 135 6.14 12.50 22.71
N GLN A 136 6.26 11.18 22.72
CA GLN A 136 7.44 10.47 23.22
C GLN A 136 8.42 10.17 22.08
N SER A 137 9.72 10.10 22.41
CA SER A 137 10.80 9.89 21.44
C SER A 137 10.87 10.99 20.37
N THR A 138 11.59 10.75 19.27
CA THR A 138 11.67 11.67 18.14
C THR A 138 11.60 10.90 16.84
N PHE A 139 10.67 11.31 15.99
CA PHE A 139 10.45 10.76 14.66
C PHE A 139 10.25 11.91 13.67
N GLN A 140 10.50 11.65 12.39
CA GLN A 140 10.38 12.64 11.33
C GLN A 140 9.55 12.07 10.17
N ILE A 141 9.00 12.97 9.35
CA ILE A 141 8.40 12.61 8.07
C ILE A 141 9.54 12.23 7.11
N PRO A 142 9.56 11.00 6.55
CA PRO A 142 10.53 10.64 5.52
C PRO A 142 10.06 11.12 4.14
N THR A 143 11.02 11.25 3.23
CA THR A 143 10.80 11.31 1.78
C THR A 143 10.56 9.90 1.26
N LEU A 144 9.95 9.80 0.08
CA LEU A 144 9.82 8.51 -0.62
C LEU A 144 11.20 7.88 -0.87
N SER A 145 12.19 8.69 -1.26
CA SER A 145 13.58 8.26 -1.46
C SER A 145 14.19 7.62 -0.20
N GLU A 146 14.11 8.28 0.96
CA GLU A 146 14.64 7.75 2.23
C GLU A 146 13.97 6.42 2.61
N GLU A 147 12.68 6.24 2.33
CA GLU A 147 12.00 4.96 2.57
C GLU A 147 12.43 3.86 1.60
N ILE A 148 12.61 4.19 0.32
CA ILE A 148 13.09 3.22 -0.67
C ILE A 148 14.50 2.78 -0.30
N GLU A 149 15.39 3.71 0.05
CA GLU A 149 16.76 3.42 0.50
C GLU A 149 16.78 2.52 1.74
N LEU A 150 15.93 2.81 2.73
CA LEU A 150 15.79 1.97 3.91
C LEU A 150 15.37 0.54 3.53
N ILE A 151 14.33 0.40 2.71
CA ILE A 151 13.78 -0.92 2.36
C ILE A 151 14.76 -1.71 1.48
N GLN A 152 15.39 -1.08 0.49
CA GLN A 152 16.42 -1.71 -0.34
C GLN A 152 17.65 -2.10 0.49
N GLY A 153 18.10 -1.23 1.40
CA GLY A 153 19.21 -1.52 2.32
C GLY A 153 18.91 -2.66 3.29
N LEU A 154 17.69 -2.72 3.82
CA LEU A 154 17.23 -3.85 4.64
C LEU A 154 17.10 -5.14 3.82
N ASN A 155 16.62 -5.06 2.57
CA ASN A 155 16.56 -6.22 1.68
C ASN A 155 17.97 -6.77 1.40
N HIS A 156 18.94 -5.89 1.14
CA HIS A 156 20.34 -6.27 0.96
C HIS A 156 20.91 -6.95 2.21
N SER A 157 20.78 -6.32 3.38
CA SER A 157 21.40 -6.79 4.63
C SER A 157 20.74 -8.03 5.22
N THR A 158 19.45 -8.27 4.96
CA THR A 158 18.69 -9.40 5.51
C THR A 158 18.44 -10.53 4.51
N GLY A 159 18.67 -10.29 3.22
CA GLY A 159 18.33 -11.21 2.13
C GLY A 159 16.82 -11.38 1.88
N LYS A 160 15.96 -10.59 2.53
CA LYS A 160 14.50 -10.65 2.34
C LYS A 160 14.09 -9.75 1.17
N PRO A 161 13.25 -10.21 0.23
CA PRO A 161 12.79 -9.38 -0.88
C PRO A 161 11.47 -8.67 -0.53
N ILE A 162 11.51 -7.68 0.37
CA ILE A 162 10.28 -6.94 0.76
C ILE A 162 9.99 -5.84 -0.26
N GLY A 163 8.74 -5.77 -0.73
CA GLY A 163 8.30 -4.82 -1.75
C GLY A 163 7.73 -3.50 -1.20
N LEU A 164 7.43 -2.59 -2.12
CA LEU A 164 6.82 -1.27 -1.88
C LEU A 164 5.33 -1.27 -2.26
N TYR A 165 4.52 -0.49 -1.56
CA TYR A 165 3.10 -0.33 -1.87
C TYR A 165 2.74 1.16 -1.81
N VAL A 166 2.93 1.86 -2.92
CA VAL A 166 2.95 3.33 -2.95
C VAL A 166 1.59 3.89 -3.35
N GLU A 167 0.95 4.64 -2.45
CA GLU A 167 -0.27 5.39 -2.73
C GLU A 167 0.03 6.81 -3.20
N VAL A 168 -0.59 7.21 -4.31
CA VAL A 168 -0.64 8.62 -4.75
C VAL A 168 -1.85 9.30 -4.12
N LYS A 169 -1.62 10.24 -3.20
CA LYS A 169 -2.69 10.94 -2.46
C LYS A 169 -3.16 12.19 -3.18
N GLU A 170 -4.48 12.34 -3.26
CA GLU A 170 -5.15 13.55 -3.74
C GLU A 170 -4.54 14.13 -5.03
N PRO A 171 -4.40 13.35 -6.12
CA PRO A 171 -3.70 13.81 -7.33
C PRO A 171 -4.38 15.01 -7.99
N ALA A 172 -5.73 15.06 -8.01
CA ALA A 172 -6.47 16.20 -8.54
C ALA A 172 -6.16 17.50 -7.76
N TRP A 173 -6.06 17.42 -6.44
CA TRP A 173 -5.68 18.56 -5.61
C TRP A 173 -4.25 19.04 -5.90
N HIS A 174 -3.30 18.12 -6.07
CA HIS A 174 -1.93 18.47 -6.45
C HIS A 174 -1.88 19.15 -7.82
N GLN A 175 -2.65 18.66 -8.80
CA GLN A 175 -2.74 19.29 -10.13
C GLN A 175 -3.32 20.71 -10.07
N GLN A 176 -4.36 20.93 -9.25
CA GLN A 176 -4.92 22.27 -9.02
C GLN A 176 -3.89 23.24 -8.42
N HIS A 177 -2.87 22.73 -7.73
CA HIS A 177 -1.75 23.49 -7.18
C HIS A 177 -0.49 23.42 -8.05
N GLY A 178 -0.63 23.06 -9.33
CA GLY A 178 0.46 23.10 -10.31
C GLY A 178 1.49 21.98 -10.17
N LYS A 179 1.15 20.86 -9.51
CA LYS A 179 2.06 19.72 -9.32
C LYS A 179 1.50 18.41 -9.88
N ASP A 180 2.30 17.72 -10.68
CA ASP A 180 1.98 16.37 -11.20
C ASP A 180 2.59 15.30 -10.27
N ILE A 181 1.90 14.97 -9.19
CA ILE A 181 2.38 14.02 -8.18
C ILE A 181 2.62 12.62 -8.75
N SER A 182 1.75 12.11 -9.62
CA SER A 182 1.92 10.78 -10.20
C SER A 182 3.20 10.70 -11.03
N ARG A 183 3.52 11.74 -11.80
CA ARG A 183 4.79 11.81 -12.53
C ARG A 183 5.99 11.85 -11.60
N VAL A 184 5.93 12.61 -10.50
CA VAL A 184 7.01 12.68 -9.50
C VAL A 184 7.22 11.31 -8.83
N VAL A 185 6.14 10.64 -8.42
CA VAL A 185 6.19 9.31 -7.80
C VAL A 185 6.75 8.27 -8.75
N LEU A 186 6.23 8.17 -9.97
CA LEU A 186 6.70 7.22 -10.98
C LEU A 186 8.16 7.47 -11.37
N LYS A 187 8.58 8.75 -11.49
CA LYS A 187 9.98 9.09 -11.71
C LYS A 187 10.86 8.63 -10.56
N THR A 188 10.46 8.91 -9.31
CA THR A 188 11.21 8.50 -8.12
C THR A 188 11.38 6.98 -8.09
N LEU A 189 10.30 6.23 -8.32
CA LEU A 189 10.36 4.77 -8.41
C LEU A 189 11.31 4.28 -9.51
N SER A 190 11.25 4.89 -10.69
CA SER A 190 12.16 4.62 -11.81
C SER A 190 13.62 4.91 -11.46
N ASP A 191 13.91 6.02 -10.78
CA ASP A 191 15.26 6.40 -10.35
C ASP A 191 15.88 5.34 -9.40
N TYR A 192 15.05 4.59 -8.66
CA TYR A 192 15.46 3.48 -7.80
C TYR A 192 15.29 2.07 -8.43
N GLY A 193 15.03 2.01 -9.74
CA GLY A 193 15.00 0.77 -10.51
C GLY A 193 13.65 0.07 -10.64
N TYR A 194 12.57 0.64 -10.10
CA TYR A 194 11.21 0.09 -10.24
C TYR A 194 10.57 0.62 -11.52
N THR A 195 10.52 -0.19 -12.57
CA THR A 195 10.03 0.22 -13.90
C THR A 195 9.10 -0.79 -14.58
N LYS A 196 9.03 -2.02 -14.07
CA LYS A 196 8.34 -3.16 -14.71
C LYS A 196 7.30 -3.82 -13.83
N SER A 197 6.39 -4.56 -14.46
CA SER A 197 5.32 -5.29 -13.76
C SER A 197 5.84 -6.37 -12.79
N GLU A 198 7.01 -6.95 -13.07
CA GLU A 198 7.68 -7.95 -12.25
C GLU A 198 8.33 -7.38 -10.99
N ASP A 199 8.61 -6.08 -10.96
CA ASP A 199 9.22 -5.44 -9.80
C ASP A 199 8.31 -5.55 -8.58
N LEU A 200 8.91 -5.64 -7.39
CA LEU A 200 8.21 -5.76 -6.12
C LEU A 200 7.64 -4.41 -5.67
N VAL A 201 6.80 -3.81 -6.51
CA VAL A 201 6.06 -2.60 -6.23
C VAL A 201 4.62 -2.71 -6.74
N TYR A 202 3.69 -2.19 -5.96
CA TYR A 202 2.37 -1.78 -6.42
C TYR A 202 2.25 -0.27 -6.27
N VAL A 203 1.60 0.38 -7.23
CA VAL A 203 1.18 1.77 -7.12
C VAL A 203 -0.34 1.81 -7.00
N GLN A 204 -0.87 2.48 -5.99
CA GLN A 204 -2.30 2.54 -5.71
C GLN A 204 -2.82 3.97 -5.68
N CYS A 205 -4.10 4.16 -6.00
CA CYS A 205 -4.74 5.47 -5.93
C CYS A 205 -6.26 5.33 -5.81
N PHE A 206 -6.89 6.25 -5.09
CA PHE A 206 -8.36 6.35 -5.01
C PHE A 206 -8.96 6.97 -6.27
N ASP A 207 -8.27 7.89 -6.92
CA ASP A 207 -8.78 8.59 -8.10
C ASP A 207 -8.74 7.66 -9.33
N PRO A 208 -9.90 7.27 -9.89
CA PRO A 208 -9.94 6.36 -11.03
C PRO A 208 -9.43 7.02 -12.32
N SER A 209 -9.61 8.34 -12.46
CA SER A 209 -9.11 9.08 -13.60
C SER A 209 -7.59 9.11 -13.57
N GLU A 210 -7.00 9.34 -12.39
CA GLU A 210 -5.54 9.34 -12.26
C GLU A 210 -4.95 7.93 -12.39
N THR A 211 -5.59 6.90 -11.81
CA THR A 211 -5.14 5.51 -11.97
C THR A 211 -5.12 5.11 -13.45
N ARG A 212 -6.18 5.46 -14.19
CA ARG A 212 -6.22 5.28 -15.65
C ARG A 212 -5.16 6.12 -16.36
N ARG A 213 -4.96 7.38 -15.96
CA ARG A 213 -3.95 8.28 -16.54
C ARG A 213 -2.54 7.73 -16.38
N MET A 214 -2.22 7.13 -15.24
CA MET A 214 -0.92 6.46 -15.03
C MET A 214 -0.68 5.35 -16.06
N ARG A 215 -1.71 4.52 -16.33
CA ARG A 215 -1.62 3.46 -17.35
C ARG A 215 -1.60 3.99 -18.78
N GLU A 216 -2.57 4.82 -19.13
CA GLU A 216 -2.86 5.17 -20.52
C GLU A 216 -2.04 6.35 -21.03
N VAL A 217 -1.66 7.30 -20.17
CA VAL A 217 -0.96 8.53 -20.57
C VAL A 217 0.48 8.52 -20.10
N LEU A 218 0.74 8.20 -18.82
CA LEU A 218 2.10 8.09 -18.30
C LEU A 218 2.79 6.78 -18.69
N LYS A 219 2.03 5.82 -19.24
CA LYS A 219 2.55 4.55 -19.78
C LYS A 219 3.39 3.76 -18.79
N THR A 220 3.04 3.81 -17.49
CA THR A 220 3.71 2.95 -16.51
C THR A 220 3.45 1.48 -16.83
N ASP A 221 4.46 0.64 -16.63
CA ASP A 221 4.35 -0.82 -16.68
C ASP A 221 4.21 -1.43 -15.27
N LEU A 222 4.36 -0.62 -14.22
CA LEU A 222 4.17 -1.05 -12.84
C LEU A 222 2.75 -1.56 -12.60
N LYS A 223 2.59 -2.46 -11.63
CA LYS A 223 1.27 -2.95 -11.21
C LYS A 223 0.48 -1.83 -10.54
N LEU A 224 -0.73 -1.60 -11.01
CA LEU A 224 -1.65 -0.57 -10.52
C LEU A 224 -2.79 -1.18 -9.71
N VAL A 225 -3.16 -0.53 -8.61
CA VAL A 225 -4.28 -0.92 -7.76
C VAL A 225 -5.28 0.24 -7.62
N GLN A 226 -6.51 0.00 -8.04
CA GLN A 226 -7.62 0.94 -7.81
C GLN A 226 -8.10 0.81 -6.36
N LEU A 227 -7.90 1.83 -5.55
CA LEU A 227 -8.50 1.88 -4.21
C LEU A 227 -9.99 2.22 -4.30
N ILE A 228 -10.80 1.56 -3.46
CA ILE A 228 -12.24 1.75 -3.41
C ILE A 228 -12.65 2.15 -2.00
N GLY A 229 -12.99 3.43 -1.86
CA GLY A 229 -13.38 4.09 -0.63
C GLY A 229 -14.78 3.75 -0.15
N TYR A 230 -15.16 4.37 0.97
CA TYR A 230 -16.52 4.30 1.50
C TYR A 230 -17.48 5.13 0.65
N LYS A 231 -18.77 4.79 0.70
CA LYS A 231 -19.82 5.69 0.21
C LYS A 231 -19.69 7.04 0.90
N ASN A 232 -19.35 8.06 0.14
CA ASN A 232 -19.23 9.43 0.61
C ASN A 232 -20.07 10.33 -0.30
N PRO A 233 -21.22 10.86 0.19
CA PRO A 233 -22.09 11.71 -0.63
C PRO A 233 -21.43 13.02 -1.04
N ASN A 234 -20.33 13.41 -0.38
CA ASN A 234 -19.57 14.62 -0.69
C ASN A 234 -18.37 14.34 -1.62
N SER A 235 -18.12 13.09 -1.99
CA SER A 235 -17.08 12.76 -2.97
C SER A 235 -17.66 12.86 -4.38
N ALA A 236 -16.87 13.42 -5.31
CA ALA A 236 -17.17 13.34 -6.73
C ALA A 236 -17.03 11.91 -7.29
N ILE A 237 -16.41 11.00 -6.53
CA ILE A 237 -16.17 9.62 -6.91
C ILE A 237 -17.26 8.73 -6.31
N ASP A 238 -18.02 8.05 -7.17
CA ASP A 238 -18.99 7.04 -6.75
C ASP A 238 -18.35 5.66 -6.64
N TYR A 239 -17.85 5.35 -5.44
CA TYR A 239 -17.24 4.06 -5.14
C TYR A 239 -18.23 2.88 -5.19
N GLU A 240 -19.54 3.11 -5.04
CA GLU A 240 -20.54 2.04 -5.11
C GLU A 240 -20.69 1.53 -6.56
N GLN A 241 -20.52 2.39 -7.55
CA GLN A 241 -20.52 1.97 -8.96
C GLN A 241 -19.29 1.12 -9.31
N MET A 242 -18.16 1.36 -8.65
CA MET A 242 -16.92 0.64 -8.92
C MET A 242 -16.99 -0.85 -8.54
N ILE A 243 -17.78 -1.19 -7.51
CA ILE A 243 -17.91 -2.57 -7.03
C ILE A 243 -18.96 -3.38 -7.81
N LEU A 244 -19.69 -2.75 -8.73
CA LEU A 244 -20.60 -3.45 -9.65
C LEU A 244 -19.80 -4.14 -10.77
N SER A 245 -20.40 -5.14 -11.42
CA SER A 245 -19.74 -5.87 -12.50
C SER A 245 -19.30 -4.98 -13.68
N SER A 246 -20.04 -3.90 -13.96
CA SER A 246 -19.65 -2.89 -14.96
C SER A 246 -18.43 -2.08 -14.51
N GLY A 247 -18.41 -1.63 -13.26
CA GLY A 247 -17.28 -0.91 -12.67
C GLY A 247 -16.00 -1.76 -12.66
N LEU A 248 -16.08 -3.01 -12.22
CA LEU A 248 -14.94 -3.93 -12.21
C LEU A 248 -14.39 -4.19 -13.63
N LYS A 249 -15.26 -4.32 -14.64
CA LYS A 249 -14.83 -4.45 -16.04
C LYS A 249 -14.07 -3.22 -16.54
N LEU A 250 -14.49 -2.02 -16.13
CA LEU A 250 -13.76 -0.79 -16.45
C LEU A 250 -12.39 -0.77 -15.75
N ILE A 251 -12.35 -1.14 -14.46
CA ILE A 251 -11.10 -1.18 -13.67
C ILE A 251 -10.10 -2.17 -14.27
N ALA A 252 -10.54 -3.36 -14.66
CA ALA A 252 -9.70 -4.38 -15.30
C ALA A 252 -9.06 -3.93 -16.63
N GLY A 253 -9.55 -2.85 -17.24
CA GLY A 253 -8.93 -2.26 -18.42
C GLY A 253 -7.67 -1.44 -18.12
N TYR A 254 -7.45 -1.01 -16.88
CA TYR A 254 -6.33 -0.11 -16.54
C TYR A 254 -5.56 -0.47 -15.25
N ALA A 255 -6.11 -1.32 -14.37
CA ALA A 255 -5.49 -1.74 -13.12
C ALA A 255 -5.33 -3.26 -13.03
N ASP A 256 -4.37 -3.69 -12.22
CA ASP A 256 -4.01 -5.09 -11.97
C ASP A 256 -4.69 -5.65 -10.70
N GLY A 257 -5.26 -4.76 -9.89
CA GLY A 257 -6.03 -5.13 -8.71
C GLY A 257 -6.92 -4.02 -8.19
N ILE A 258 -7.72 -4.38 -7.20
CA ILE A 258 -8.53 -3.47 -6.39
C ILE A 258 -8.11 -3.55 -4.93
N GLY A 259 -8.12 -2.41 -4.24
CA GLY A 259 -8.00 -2.33 -2.80
C GLY A 259 -9.29 -1.78 -2.20
N PRO A 260 -10.29 -2.61 -1.90
CA PRO A 260 -11.54 -2.14 -1.33
C PRO A 260 -11.48 -2.02 0.19
N SER A 261 -12.26 -1.11 0.76
CA SER A 261 -12.59 -1.21 2.18
C SER A 261 -13.15 -2.58 2.54
N ILE A 262 -12.78 -3.13 3.70
CA ILE A 262 -13.29 -4.42 4.19
C ILE A 262 -14.82 -4.47 4.28
N GLN A 263 -15.49 -3.32 4.46
CA GLN A 263 -16.96 -3.21 4.51
C GLN A 263 -17.65 -3.55 3.18
N HIS A 264 -16.91 -3.46 2.06
CA HIS A 264 -17.42 -3.90 0.76
C HIS A 264 -17.43 -5.42 0.62
N ILE A 265 -16.57 -6.10 1.38
CA ILE A 265 -16.41 -7.55 1.37
C ILE A 265 -17.29 -8.19 2.45
N VAL A 266 -17.19 -7.72 3.69
CA VAL A 266 -17.94 -8.26 4.83
C VAL A 266 -19.21 -7.43 5.02
N LYS A 267 -20.36 -7.98 4.59
CA LYS A 267 -21.66 -7.29 4.67
C LYS A 267 -22.31 -7.40 6.04
N ASN A 268 -22.09 -8.51 6.73
CA ASN A 268 -22.59 -8.73 8.09
C ASN A 268 -21.81 -9.86 8.77
N ILE A 269 -22.06 -10.10 10.06
CA ILE A 269 -21.58 -11.26 10.82
C ILE A 269 -22.79 -12.06 11.31
N GLN A 270 -22.78 -13.37 11.09
CA GLN A 270 -23.82 -14.29 11.57
C GLN A 270 -23.77 -14.45 13.09
N GLN A 271 -24.81 -15.03 13.69
CA GLN A 271 -24.85 -15.23 15.16
C GLN A 271 -23.71 -16.11 15.68
N ASP A 272 -23.23 -17.06 14.85
CA ASP A 272 -22.11 -17.96 15.14
C ASP A 272 -20.72 -17.33 14.92
N GLY A 273 -20.66 -16.06 14.50
CA GLY A 273 -19.41 -15.33 14.25
C GLY A 273 -18.87 -15.46 12.82
N GLN A 274 -19.51 -16.23 11.93
CA GLN A 274 -19.06 -16.35 10.54
C GLN A 274 -19.43 -15.11 9.72
N PRO A 275 -18.53 -14.61 8.85
CA PRO A 275 -18.84 -13.44 8.04
C PRO A 275 -19.80 -13.78 6.90
N ILE A 276 -20.73 -12.87 6.62
CA ILE A 276 -21.52 -12.86 5.39
C ILE A 276 -20.75 -12.02 4.36
N LEU A 277 -20.24 -12.70 3.33
CA LEU A 277 -19.40 -12.10 2.29
C LEU A 277 -20.22 -11.64 1.08
N SER A 278 -19.82 -10.54 0.46
CA SER A 278 -20.31 -10.14 -0.87
C SER A 278 -19.65 -10.95 -1.99
N SER A 279 -20.17 -10.83 -3.22
CA SER A 279 -19.55 -11.46 -4.41
C SER A 279 -18.31 -10.73 -4.92
N LEU A 280 -17.98 -9.55 -4.37
CA LEU A 280 -16.96 -8.63 -4.91
C LEU A 280 -15.62 -9.32 -5.20
N VAL A 281 -15.11 -10.10 -4.25
CA VAL A 281 -13.83 -10.81 -4.40
C VAL A 281 -13.88 -11.81 -5.56
N GLN A 282 -14.97 -12.57 -5.65
CA GLN A 282 -15.15 -13.56 -6.72
C GLN A 282 -15.28 -12.88 -8.08
N ASP A 283 -16.03 -11.78 -8.15
CA ASP A 283 -16.27 -11.05 -9.40
C ASP A 283 -15.00 -10.33 -9.89
N ALA A 284 -14.18 -9.79 -8.99
CA ALA A 284 -12.86 -9.25 -9.32
C ALA A 284 -11.91 -10.33 -9.83
N HIS A 285 -11.86 -11.50 -9.17
CA HIS A 285 -11.01 -12.61 -9.62
C HIS A 285 -11.40 -13.16 -11.01
N LYS A 286 -12.69 -13.17 -11.37
CA LYS A 286 -13.14 -13.53 -12.74
C LYS A 286 -12.58 -12.60 -13.81
N LEU A 287 -12.15 -11.40 -13.43
CA LEU A 287 -11.53 -10.38 -14.29
C LEU A 287 -10.01 -10.31 -14.11
N ASN A 288 -9.40 -11.30 -13.44
CA ASN A 288 -7.96 -11.36 -13.13
C ASN A 288 -7.44 -10.21 -12.23
N LEU A 289 -8.33 -9.46 -11.59
CA LEU A 289 -7.93 -8.42 -10.63
C LEU A 289 -7.50 -9.06 -9.31
N LYS A 290 -6.33 -8.68 -8.78
CA LYS A 290 -5.97 -8.96 -7.38
C LYS A 290 -6.89 -8.19 -6.43
N VAL A 291 -7.09 -8.70 -5.22
CA VAL A 291 -7.92 -8.03 -4.20
C VAL A 291 -7.14 -7.90 -2.91
N HIS A 292 -6.79 -6.67 -2.53
CA HIS A 292 -6.01 -6.35 -1.32
C HIS A 292 -6.83 -5.40 -0.43
N PRO A 293 -7.75 -5.91 0.42
CA PRO A 293 -8.64 -5.06 1.19
C PRO A 293 -7.93 -4.35 2.34
N TYR A 294 -8.46 -3.20 2.75
CA TYR A 294 -7.93 -2.39 3.86
C TYR A 294 -9.04 -1.96 4.84
N THR A 295 -8.76 -1.61 6.10
CA THR A 295 -7.56 -1.92 6.88
C THR A 295 -7.96 -2.85 8.02
N LEU A 296 -7.31 -4.00 8.11
CA LEU A 296 -7.54 -4.99 9.16
C LEU A 296 -6.80 -4.56 10.43
N ARG A 297 -7.53 -4.12 11.46
CA ARG A 297 -6.94 -3.58 12.71
C ARG A 297 -7.46 -4.36 13.92
N THR A 298 -6.57 -4.92 14.72
CA THR A 298 -6.92 -5.70 15.92
C THR A 298 -7.66 -4.87 16.97
N ASP A 299 -7.38 -3.57 17.04
CA ASP A 299 -8.04 -2.60 17.92
C ASP A 299 -9.42 -2.11 17.42
N ARG A 300 -9.85 -2.54 16.21
CA ARG A 300 -11.14 -2.17 15.58
C ARG A 300 -11.80 -3.33 14.85
N LEU A 301 -11.57 -4.57 15.32
CA LEU A 301 -12.25 -5.73 14.77
C LEU A 301 -13.76 -5.65 15.01
N PRO A 302 -14.60 -6.13 14.07
CA PRO A 302 -16.01 -6.35 14.36
C PRO A 302 -16.19 -7.21 15.62
N PRO A 303 -17.24 -7.01 16.42
CA PRO A 303 -17.53 -7.87 17.57
C PRO A 303 -17.52 -9.36 17.18
N ARG A 304 -16.90 -10.20 18.02
CA ARG A 304 -16.75 -11.67 17.84
C ARG A 304 -15.70 -12.12 16.82
N VAL A 305 -15.02 -11.20 16.12
CA VAL A 305 -13.84 -11.52 15.30
C VAL A 305 -12.59 -11.39 16.17
N ILE A 306 -11.85 -12.49 16.34
CA ILE A 306 -10.63 -12.53 17.18
C ILE A 306 -9.34 -12.47 16.36
N ASN A 307 -9.40 -12.82 15.06
CA ASN A 307 -8.31 -12.73 14.08
C ASN A 307 -8.90 -12.67 12.65
N PHE A 308 -8.05 -12.38 11.65
CA PHE A 308 -8.36 -12.42 10.22
C PHE A 308 -7.51 -13.47 9.50
#